data_AF-A0A9D7WGJ0-F1
#
_entry.id   AF-A0A9D7WGJ0-F1
#
_cell.length_a   1.000
_cell.length_b   1.000
_cell.length_c   1.000
_cell.angle_alpha   90.00
_cell.angle_beta   90.00
_cell.angle_gamma   90.00
#
_symmetry.space_group_name_H-M   'P 1'
#
loop_
_entity.id
_entity.type
_entity.pdbx_description
1 polymer ?
#
loop_
_entity_poly.entity_id
_entity_poly.type
_entity_poly.pdbx_seq_one_letter_code
_entity_poly.pdbx_strand_id
1 'polypeptide(L)' 'MKTILSILIAGLLITACSIKEPRLSFGKKCMVKDDKVVYSYVWVWDKSVGLTATEADCEYIATHELNRI' A
#
# COMPACT_ATOMS: atom_id res chain seq x y z
N MET A 1 23.42 9.54 -20.85
CA MET A 1 22.02 9.39 -20.37
C MET A 1 21.71 7.95 -19.98
N LYS A 2 21.90 6.96 -20.87
CA LYS A 2 21.66 5.54 -20.57
C LYS A 2 22.39 5.02 -19.32
N THR A 3 23.66 5.40 -19.15
CA THR A 3 24.50 4.99 -17.99
C THR A 3 24.02 5.56 -16.66
N ILE A 4 23.58 6.82 -16.64
CA ILE A 4 23.06 7.46 -15.42
C ILE A 4 21.74 6.81 -15.02
N LEU A 5 20.87 6.53 -15.99
CA LEU A 5 19.61 5.82 -15.76
C LEU A 5 19.86 4.41 -15.19
N SER A 6 20.84 3.68 -15.73
CA SER A 6 21.23 2.37 -15.21
C SER A 6 21.74 2.42 -13.76
N ILE A 7 22.54 3.45 -13.40
CA ILE A 7 23.05 3.62 -12.04
C ILE A 7 21.91 3.93 -11.07
N LEU A 8 20.94 4.78 -11.46
CA LEU A 8 19.79 5.11 -10.62
C LEU A 8 18.90 3.88 -10.37
N ILE A 9 18.64 3.08 -11.42
CA ILE A 9 17.85 1.85 -11.31
C ILE A 9 18.56 0.83 -10.41
N ALA A 10 19.88 0.64 -10.60
CA ALA A 10 20.66 -0.27 -9.76
C ALA A 10 20.68 0.18 -8.29
N GLY A 11 20.82 1.48 -8.03
CA GLY A 11 20.74 2.05 -6.69
C GLY A 11 19.38 1.78 -6.02
N LEU A 12 18.27 1.99 -6.75
CA LEU A 12 16.93 1.72 -6.24
C LEU A 12 16.75 0.23 -5.87
N LEU A 13 17.20 -0.68 -6.73
CA LEU A 13 17.08 -2.13 -6.50
C LEU A 13 17.89 -2.63 -5.29
N ILE A 14 19.08 -2.07 -5.05
CA ILE A 14 19.92 -2.45 -3.91
C ILE A 14 19.28 -1.99 -2.59
N THR A 15 18.67 -0.79 -2.54
CA THR A 15 18.00 -0.29 -1.34
C THR A 15 16.74 -1.07 -0.97
N ALA A 16 15.99 -1.57 -1.97
CA ALA A 16 14.75 -2.32 -1.75
C ALA A 16 14.97 -3.68 -1.05
N CYS A 17 16.15 -4.29 -1.18
CA CYS A 17 16.46 -5.61 -0.61
C CYS A 17 16.97 -5.56 0.84
N SER A 18 17.30 -4.36 1.36
CA SER A 18 17.87 -4.20 2.72
C SER A 18 16.81 -3.98 3.81
N ILE A 19 15.61 -3.54 3.43
CA ILE A 19 14.54 -3.20 4.38
C ILE A 19 13.76 -4.47 4.74
N LYS A 20 13.89 -4.92 5.99
CA LYS A 20 13.12 -6.06 6.51
C LYS A 20 11.70 -5.65 6.89
N GLU A 21 11.56 -4.47 7.51
CA GLU A 21 10.31 -3.81 7.88
C GLU A 21 10.54 -2.28 7.83
N PRO A 22 9.51 -1.47 7.53
CA PRO A 22 8.17 -1.89 7.15
C PRO A 22 8.12 -2.40 5.70
N ARG A 23 7.23 -3.36 5.45
CA ARG A 23 6.98 -3.93 4.13
C ARG A 23 6.06 -3.07 3.30
N LEU A 24 6.19 -3.21 1.99
CA LEU A 24 5.29 -2.62 1.01
C LEU A 24 4.38 -3.70 0.41
N SER A 25 3.10 -3.37 0.26
CA SER A 25 2.13 -4.15 -0.50
C SER A 25 1.49 -3.24 -1.55
N PHE A 26 1.38 -3.76 -2.77
CA PHE A 26 0.81 -3.05 -3.91
C PHE A 26 -0.55 -3.63 -4.29
N GLY A 27 -1.41 -2.81 -4.89
CA GLY A 27 -2.78 -3.15 -5.28
C GLY A 27 -3.81 -2.42 -4.41
N LYS A 28 -5.03 -2.21 -4.94
CA LYS A 28 -6.11 -1.52 -4.23
C LYS A 28 -6.45 -2.30 -2.97
N LYS A 29 -6.20 -1.75 -1.80
CA LYS A 29 -6.64 -2.33 -0.53
C LYS A 29 -7.29 -1.25 0.32
N CYS A 30 -8.21 -1.67 1.16
CA CYS A 30 -8.98 -0.81 2.03
C CYS A 30 -8.90 -1.32 3.47
N MET A 31 -9.06 -0.43 4.44
CA MET A 31 -9.31 -0.80 5.82
C MET A 31 -10.37 0.12 6.41
N VAL A 32 -11.18 -0.42 7.30
CA VAL A 32 -12.11 0.38 8.10
C VAL A 32 -11.36 0.92 9.30
N LYS A 33 -11.32 2.25 9.43
CA LYS A 33 -10.68 2.95 10.53
C LYS A 33 -11.50 4.16 10.93
N ASP A 34 -11.82 4.27 12.21
CA ASP A 34 -12.59 5.40 12.77
C ASP A 34 -13.88 5.67 11.98
N ASP A 35 -14.66 4.61 11.72
CA ASP A 35 -15.90 4.61 10.93
C ASP A 35 -15.76 5.13 9.49
N LYS A 36 -14.53 5.15 8.97
CA LYS A 36 -14.22 5.54 7.60
C LYS A 36 -13.50 4.42 6.88
N VAL A 37 -13.79 4.26 5.60
CA VAL A 37 -13.00 3.39 4.75
C VAL A 37 -11.83 4.20 4.20
N VAL A 38 -10.60 3.83 4.57
CA VAL A 38 -9.39 4.38 3.96
C VAL A 38 -8.88 3.38 2.92
N TYR A 39 -8.54 3.88 1.74
CA TYR A 39 -8.07 3.06 0.63
C TYR A 39 -6.75 3.61 0.08
N SER A 40 -5.91 2.71 -0.40
CA SER A 40 -4.67 3.05 -1.09
C SER A 40 -4.26 1.90 -2.02
N TYR A 41 -3.45 2.23 -3.02
CA TYR A 41 -2.81 1.26 -3.90
C TYR A 41 -1.42 0.84 -3.42
N VAL A 42 -0.88 1.57 -2.45
CA VAL A 42 0.41 1.31 -1.82
C VAL A 42 0.21 1.31 -0.31
N TRP A 43 0.58 0.20 0.33
CA TRP A 43 0.40 -0.02 1.75
C TRP A 43 1.75 -0.34 2.40
N VAL A 44 2.10 0.49 3.39
CA VAL A 44 3.25 0.27 4.27
C VAL A 44 2.72 -0.47 5.51
N TRP A 45 3.32 -1.60 5.86
CA TRP A 45 2.85 -2.42 6.99
C TRP A 45 4.01 -3.13 7.69
N ASP A 46 3.82 -3.48 8.96
CA ASP A 46 4.79 -4.26 9.72
C ASP A 46 4.34 -5.73 9.80
N LYS A 47 5.23 -6.68 9.52
CA LYS A 47 4.90 -8.11 9.61
C LYS A 47 4.47 -8.58 10.99
N SER A 48 4.96 -7.98 12.08
CA SER A 48 4.55 -8.35 13.43
C SER A 48 3.07 -8.00 13.68
N VAL A 49 2.58 -6.93 13.05
CA VAL A 49 1.18 -6.47 13.17
C VAL A 49 0.29 -7.08 12.09
N GLY A 50 0.87 -7.37 10.92
CA GLY A 50 0.15 -7.89 9.76
C GLY A 50 -0.40 -6.79 8.84
N LEU A 51 -0.70 -7.16 7.60
CA LEU A 51 -1.39 -6.27 6.65
C LEU A 51 -2.88 -6.36 6.91
N THR A 52 -3.43 -5.39 7.63
CA THR A 52 -4.86 -5.35 7.97
C THR A 52 -5.75 -4.86 6.82
N ALA A 53 -5.18 -4.18 5.83
CA ALA A 53 -5.91 -3.72 4.67
C ALA A 53 -6.12 -4.85 3.66
N THR A 54 -7.37 -5.11 3.27
CA THR A 54 -7.72 -6.16 2.31
C THR A 54 -8.48 -5.60 1.10
N GLU A 55 -8.55 -6.37 0.03
CA GLU A 55 -9.40 -6.03 -1.12
C GLU A 55 -10.90 -6.16 -0.79
N ALA A 56 -11.27 -7.13 0.05
CA ALA A 56 -12.66 -7.36 0.46
C ALA A 56 -13.23 -6.17 1.24
N ASP A 57 -12.41 -5.53 2.09
CA ASP A 57 -12.83 -4.34 2.83
C ASP A 57 -13.16 -3.14 1.92
N CYS A 58 -12.78 -3.19 0.63
CA CYS A 58 -13.18 -2.16 -0.32
C CYS A 58 -14.66 -2.25 -0.70
N GLU A 59 -15.34 -3.38 -0.43
CA GLU A 59 -16.77 -3.54 -0.66
C GLU A 59 -17.60 -2.64 0.28
N TYR A 60 -17.05 -2.27 1.45
CA TYR A 60 -17.69 -1.31 2.36
C TYR A 60 -17.87 0.07 1.74
N ILE A 61 -17.04 0.45 0.76
CA ILE A 61 -17.23 1.70 0.02
C ILE A 61 -18.55 1.65 -0.76
N ALA A 62 -18.84 0.55 -1.46
CA ALA A 62 -20.07 0.41 -2.23
C ALA A 62 -21.34 0.38 -1.36
N THR A 63 -21.22 -0.07 -0.10
CA THR A 63 -22.36 -0.14 0.84
C THR A 63 -22.54 1.11 1.70
N HIS A 64 -21.48 1.90 1.90
CA HIS A 64 -21.52 3.13 2.71
C HIS A 64 -21.47 4.43 1.89
N GLU A 65 -21.38 4.36 0.55
CA GLU A 65 -21.51 5.50 -0.39
C GLU A 65 -22.96 5.80 -0.81
N LEU A 66 -23.88 5.96 0.14
CA LEU A 66 -25.17 6.62 -0.15
C LEU A 66 -25.46 7.86 0.71
N ASN A 67 -24.50 8.32 1.53
CA ASN A 67 -24.69 9.52 2.35
C ASN A 67 -23.57 10.56 2.23
N ARG A 68 -23.06 10.76 1.01
CA ARG A 68 -22.22 11.90 0.68
C ARG A 68 -22.75 12.64 -0.56
N ILE A 69 -24.01 13.09 -0.47
CA ILE A 69 -24.56 14.23 -1.24
C ILE A 69 -25.42 15.05 -0.29
#